data_AF-A0A3D3YXL1-F1
#
_entry.id   AF-A0A3D3YXL1-F1
#
_cell.length_a   1.000
_cell.length_b   1.000
_cell.length_c   1.000
_cell.angle_alpha   90.00
_cell.angle_beta   90.00
_cell.angle_gamma   90.00
#
_symmetry.space_group_name_H-M   'P 1'
#
loop_
_entity.id
_entity.type
_entity.pdbx_description
1 polymer ?
#
loop_
_entity_poly.entity_id
_entity_poly.type
_entity_poly.pdbx_seq_one_letter_code
_entity_poly.pdbx_strand_id
1 'polypeptide(L)' 'MTRAELHRLVDDLPDDAVEGASLLIERVLLREVDPAQAWVWTPEWQDQLRQSLADLAAGRTRRYASGEDFLEALS' A
#
# COMPACT_ATOMS: atom_id res chain seq x y z
N MET A 1 -4.76 13.75 -13.19
CA MET A 1 -5.56 12.52 -13.36
C MET A 1 -7.01 12.89 -13.62
N THR A 2 -7.46 12.71 -14.85
CA THR A 2 -8.85 12.81 -15.30
C THR A 2 -9.44 11.41 -15.50
N ARG A 3 -10.77 11.29 -15.69
CA ARG A 3 -11.40 10.01 -16.02
C ARG A 3 -10.84 9.41 -17.32
N ALA A 4 -10.62 10.24 -18.34
CA ALA A 4 -10.05 9.79 -19.61
C ALA A 4 -8.59 9.34 -19.48
N GLU A 5 -7.81 9.97 -18.61
CA GLU A 5 -6.45 9.50 -18.26
C GLU A 5 -6.49 8.14 -17.55
N LEU A 6 -7.44 7.95 -16.63
CA LEU A 6 -7.61 6.67 -15.93
C LEU A 6 -8.02 5.54 -16.89
N HIS A 7 -8.95 5.78 -17.82
CA HIS A 7 -9.33 4.76 -18.81
C HIS A 7 -8.14 4.30 -19.65
N ARG A 8 -7.31 5.24 -20.11
CA ARG A 8 -6.08 4.89 -20.85
C ARG A 8 -5.13 4.03 -20.03
N LEU A 9 -4.92 4.35 -18.75
CA LEU A 9 -4.09 3.52 -17.88
C LEU A 9 -4.62 2.10 -17.74
N VAL A 10 -5.94 1.91 -17.69
CA VAL A 10 -6.57 0.59 -17.64
C VAL A 10 -6.38 -0.15 -18.96
N ASP A 11 -6.54 0.54 -20.09
CA ASP A 11 -6.34 -0.04 -21.43
C ASP A 11 -4.87 -0.47 -21.67
N ASP A 12 -3.91 0.24 -21.06
CA ASP A 12 -2.47 -0.02 -21.18
C ASP A 12 -1.95 -1.05 -20.15
N LEU A 13 -2.80 -1.62 -19.29
CA LEU A 13 -2.37 -2.62 -18.30
C LEU A 13 -1.85 -3.89 -18.99
N PRO A 14 -0.74 -4.49 -18.52
CA PRO A 14 -0.36 -5.81 -18.97
C PRO A 14 -1.39 -6.84 -18.48
N ASP A 15 -1.60 -7.91 -19.25
CA ASP A 15 -2.62 -8.93 -18.98
C ASP A 15 -2.50 -9.54 -17.57
N ASP A 16 -1.27 -9.68 -17.05
CA ASP A 16 -0.97 -10.23 -15.73
C ASP A 16 -1.31 -9.26 -14.57
N ALA A 17 -1.52 -7.97 -14.86
CA ALA A 17 -1.90 -6.97 -13.87
C ALA A 17 -3.42 -6.72 -13.80
N VAL A 18 -4.20 -7.21 -14.76
CA VAL A 18 -5.65 -6.95 -14.88
C VAL A 18 -6.41 -7.42 -13.64
N GLU A 19 -6.11 -8.63 -13.15
CA GLU A 19 -6.76 -9.17 -11.95
C GLU A 19 -6.48 -8.28 -10.73
N GLY A 20 -5.22 -7.92 -10.48
CA GLY A 20 -4.85 -7.05 -9.36
C GLY A 20 -5.50 -5.66 -9.45
N ALA A 21 -5.54 -5.06 -10.63
CA ALA A 21 -6.18 -3.77 -10.85
C ALA A 21 -7.70 -3.83 -10.64
N SER A 22 -8.37 -4.91 -11.05
CA SER A 22 -9.81 -5.09 -10.85
C SER A 22 -10.20 -5.12 -9.37
N LEU A 23 -9.41 -5.79 -8.53
CA LEU A 23 -9.61 -5.83 -7.08
C LEU A 23 -9.51 -4.44 -6.44
N LEU A 24 -8.54 -3.63 -6.88
CA LEU A 24 -8.41 -2.25 -6.40
C LEU A 24 -9.63 -1.40 -6.80
N ILE A 25 -10.05 -1.48 -8.06
CA ILE A 25 -11.20 -0.71 -8.57
C ILE A 25 -12.48 -1.12 -7.85
N GLU A 26 -12.71 -2.41 -7.63
CA GLU A 26 -13.88 -2.92 -6.90
C GLU A 26 -13.94 -2.34 -5.48
N ARG A 27 -12.83 -2.37 -4.72
CA ARG A 27 -12.76 -1.79 -3.38
C ARG A 27 -13.00 -0.28 -3.36
N VAL A 28 -12.51 0.45 -4.37
CA VAL A 28 -12.78 1.89 -4.52
C VAL A 28 -14.28 2.13 -4.75
N LEU A 29 -14.93 1.31 -5.59
CA LEU A 29 -16.38 1.40 -5.83
C LEU A 29 -17.19 1.11 -4.57
N LEU A 30 -16.73 0.15 -3.75
CA LEU A 30 -17.32 -0.19 -2.45
C LEU A 30 -17.01 0.82 -1.35
N ARG A 31 -16.22 1.87 -1.63
CA ARG A 31 -15.78 2.89 -0.66
C ARG A 31 -14.94 2.33 0.50
N GLU A 32 -14.25 1.22 0.26
CA GLU A 32 -13.33 0.60 1.23
C GLU A 32 -11.94 1.20 1.19
N VAL A 33 -11.63 1.98 0.14
CA VAL A 33 -10.38 2.75 0.02
C VAL A 33 -10.68 4.22 0.28
N ASP A 34 -10.09 4.79 1.33
CA ASP A 34 -10.14 6.22 1.58
C ASP A 34 -9.31 6.98 0.53
N PRO A 35 -9.91 7.85 -0.30
CA PRO A 35 -9.17 8.65 -1.27
C PRO A 35 -8.10 9.54 -0.64
N ALA A 36 -8.26 9.93 0.62
CA ALA A 36 -7.24 10.71 1.34
C ALA A 36 -5.96 9.92 1.62
N GLN A 37 -5.99 8.59 1.46
CA GLN A 37 -4.83 7.70 1.61
C GLN A 37 -4.09 7.42 0.30
N ALA A 38 -4.35 8.20 -0.77
CA ALA A 38 -3.64 8.05 -2.04
C ALA A 38 -2.10 8.15 -1.89
N TRP A 39 -1.61 8.85 -0.88
CA TRP A 39 -0.19 8.96 -0.55
C TRP A 39 0.48 7.60 -0.26
N VAL A 40 -0.27 6.57 0.13
CA VAL A 40 0.25 5.20 0.32
C VAL A 40 0.83 4.64 -0.98
N TRP A 41 0.30 5.08 -2.13
CA TRP A 41 0.70 4.59 -3.44
C TRP A 41 1.83 5.41 -4.08
N THR A 42 2.39 6.41 -3.39
CA THR A 42 3.52 7.15 -3.96
C THR A 42 4.77 6.27 -4.01
N PRO A 43 5.67 6.49 -4.98
CA PRO A 43 6.91 5.73 -5.07
C PRO A 43 7.70 5.72 -3.77
N GLU A 44 7.79 6.87 -3.09
CA GLU A 44 8.55 7.02 -1.85
C GLU A 44 7.98 6.16 -0.72
N TRP A 45 6.65 6.11 -0.58
CA TRP A 45 6.02 5.27 0.44
C TRP A 45 6.17 3.78 0.12
N GLN A 46 6.01 3.41 -1.15
CA GLN A 46 6.20 2.02 -1.59
C GLN A 46 7.66 1.55 -1.42
N ASP A 47 8.63 2.43 -1.62
CA ASP A 47 10.05 2.16 -1.33
C ASP A 47 10.26 1.86 0.17
N GLN A 48 9.73 2.70 1.05
CA GLN A 48 9.82 2.51 2.51
C GLN A 48 9.10 1.25 2.97
N LEU A 49 7.93 0.94 2.39
CA LEU A 49 7.19 -0.28 2.67
C LEU A 49 8.02 -1.52 2.27
N ARG A 50 8.62 -1.52 1.08
CA ARG A 50 9.50 -2.61 0.63
C ARG A 50 10.69 -2.80 1.57
N GLN A 51 11.33 -1.72 2.00
CA GLN A 51 12.42 -1.78 2.97
C GLN A 51 11.95 -2.36 4.32
N SER A 52 10.81 -1.92 4.82
CA SER A 52 10.23 -2.39 6.09
C SER A 52 9.86 -3.87 6.03
N LEU A 53 9.29 -4.32 4.91
CA LEU A 53 8.99 -5.74 4.68
C LEU A 53 10.28 -6.58 4.58
N ALA A 54 11.35 -6.04 3.99
CA ALA A 54 12.65 -6.70 3.95
C ALA A 54 13.29 -6.81 5.35
N ASP A 55 13.14 -5.79 6.19
CA ASP A 55 13.57 -5.82 7.59
C ASP A 55 12.79 -6.88 8.39
N LEU A 56 11.48 -6.97 8.20
CA LEU A 56 10.63 -7.99 8.80
C LEU A 56 11.05 -9.41 8.38
N ALA A 57 11.22 -9.64 7.08
CA ALA A 57 11.64 -10.94 6.55
C ALA A 57 13.03 -11.36 7.04
N ALA A 58 13.93 -10.39 7.24
CA ALA A 58 15.28 -10.62 7.76
C ALA A 58 15.35 -10.72 9.30
N GLY A 59 14.22 -10.61 10.01
CA GLY A 59 14.20 -10.64 11.47
C GLY A 59 14.83 -9.41 12.14
N ARG A 60 14.97 -8.29 11.41
CA ARG A 60 15.48 -7.01 11.94
C ARG A 60 14.40 -6.19 12.65
N THR A 61 13.30 -6.83 13.02
CA THR A 61 12.18 -6.22 13.75
C THR A 61 12.09 -6.79 15.16
N ARG A 62 11.66 -5.97 16.12
CA ARG A 62 11.30 -6.42 17.47
C ARG A 62 9.79 -6.45 17.62
N ARG A 63 9.27 -7.51 18.23
CA ARG A 63 7.86 -7.62 18.64
C ARG A 63 7.73 -7.23 20.10
N TYR A 64 6.75 -6.39 20.41
CA TYR A 64 6.35 -6.03 21.77
C TYR A 64 5.00 -6.68 22.11
N ALA A 65 4.74 -6.96 23.38
CA ALA A 65 3.50 -7.64 23.78
C ALA A 65 2.32 -6.66 23.91
N SER A 66 2.61 -5.38 24.14
CA SER A 66 1.63 -4.29 24.23
C SER A 66 2.13 -3.01 23.56
N GLY A 67 1.24 -2.03 23.42
CA GLY A 67 1.62 -0.69 22.97
C GLY A 67 2.43 0.06 24.02
N GLU A 68 2.14 -0.19 25.30
CA GLU A 68 2.86 0.34 26.45
C GLU A 68 4.32 -0.14 26.46
N ASP A 69 4.55 -1.45 26.23
CA ASP A 69 5.89 -2.03 26.14
C ASP A 69 6.70 -1.40 24.99
N PHE A 70 6.03 -1.08 23.87
CA PHE A 70 6.67 -0.42 22.73
C PHE A 70 7.07 1.02 23.09
N LEU A 71 6.17 1.78 23.72
CA LEU A 71 6.44 3.16 24.13
C LEU A 71 7.56 3.23 25.17
N GLU A 72 7.59 2.30 26.14
CA GLU A 72 8.68 2.20 27.12
C GLU A 72 10.04 1.93 26.46
N ALA A 73 10.08 1.21 25.34
CA ALA A 73 11.31 0.97 24.61
C ALA A 73 11.80 2.17 23.77
N LEU A 74 10.99 3.23 23.63
CA LEU A 74 11.33 4.46 22.88
C LEU A 74 11.73 5.64 23.78
N SER A 75 11.47 5.56 25.08
CA SER A 75 11.87 6.56 26.08
C SER A 75 13.33 6.44 26.48
#